data_AF-A0A2P8CUZ4-F1
#
_entry.id   AF-A0A2P8CUZ4-F1
#
_cell.length_a   1.000
_cell.length_b   1.000
_cell.length_c   1.000
_cell.angle_alpha   90.00
_cell.angle_beta   90.00
_cell.angle_gamma   90.00
#
_symmetry.space_group_name_H-M   'P 1'
#
loop_
_entity.id
_entity.type
_entity.pdbx_description
1 polymer ?
#
loop_
_entity_poly.entity_id
_entity_poly.type
_entity_poly.pdbx_seq_one_letter_code
_entity_poly.pdbx_strand_id
1 'polypeptide(L)' 'MEHVGSTAVPRLAAKPVIDLLVVAESDAGIPRAIAALEAGGWSHQGDGGLPGRERFTSRSGLPYHHLYRRPGQ' A
#
# COMPACT_ATOMS: atom_id res chain seq x y z
N MET A 1 -0.47 8.75 5.99
CA MET A 1 -0.62 8.15 4.65
C MET A 1 0.02 9.11 3.66
N GLU A 2 0.82 8.60 2.73
CA GLU A 2 1.62 9.40 1.80
C GLU A 2 1.47 8.83 0.38
N HIS A 3 1.39 9.71 -0.62
CA HIS A 3 1.52 9.34 -2.03
C HIS A 3 3.00 9.26 -2.35
N VAL A 4 3.45 8.10 -2.84
CA VAL A 4 4.84 7.81 -3.18
C VAL A 4 4.95 7.34 -4.63
N GLY A 5 6.16 6.99 -5.06
CA GLY A 5 6.42 6.51 -6.42
C GLY A 5 6.44 7.64 -7.47
N SER A 6 6.62 7.26 -8.73
CA SER A 6 6.85 8.22 -9.82
C SER A 6 5.64 9.13 -10.08
N THR A 7 4.42 8.66 -9.79
CA THR A 7 3.20 9.49 -9.94
C THR A 7 3.07 10.57 -8.88
N ALA A 8 3.83 10.52 -7.78
CA ALA A 8 3.89 11.56 -6.76
C ALA A 8 4.84 12.72 -7.15
N VAL A 9 5.65 12.56 -8.20
CA VAL A 9 6.61 13.58 -8.65
C VAL A 9 5.96 14.43 -9.73
N PRO A 10 5.73 15.75 -9.49
CA PRO A 10 5.11 16.61 -10.48
C PRO A 10 5.89 16.67 -11.79
N ARG A 11 5.18 16.50 -12.91
CA ARG A 11 5.71 16.55 -14.30
C ARG A 11 6.70 15.44 -14.66
N LEU A 12 6.81 14.37 -13.86
CA LEU A 12 7.56 13.19 -14.23
C LEU A 12 6.70 12.25 -15.09
N ALA A 13 7.22 11.81 -16.23
CA ALA A 13 6.57 10.75 -17.00
C ALA A 13 6.59 9.44 -16.19
N ALA A 14 5.42 8.86 -15.95
CA ALA A 14 5.25 7.68 -15.12
C ALA A 14 4.18 6.74 -15.71
N LYS A 15 4.26 5.46 -15.37
CA LYS A 15 3.12 4.54 -15.59
C LYS A 15 1.91 5.06 -14.79
N PRO A 16 0.67 4.89 -15.28
CA PRO A 16 -0.53 5.39 -14.62
C PRO A 16 -0.92 4.48 -13.43
N VAL A 17 -0.02 4.36 -12.46
CA VAL A 17 -0.16 3.54 -11.26
C VAL A 17 0.12 4.44 -10.05
N ILE A 18 -0.84 4.53 -9.14
CA ILE A 18 -0.67 5.30 -7.90
C ILE A 18 -0.07 4.39 -6.83
N ASP A 19 1.04 4.79 -6.22
CA ASP A 19 1.65 4.07 -5.10
C ASP A 19 1.34 4.81 -3.79
N LEU A 20 0.65 4.15 -2.85
CA LEU A 20 0.28 4.73 -1.55
C LEU A 20 1.04 4.05 -0.42
N LEU A 21 1.63 4.83 0.48
CA LEU A 21 2.29 4.35 1.68
C LEU A 21 1.48 4.67 2.94
N VAL A 22 1.29 3.66 3.77
CA VAL A 22 0.75 3.79 5.13
C VAL A 22 1.82 3.36 6.12
N VAL A 23 2.13 4.22 7.08
CA VAL A 23 2.99 3.87 8.22
C VAL A 23 2.09 3.50 9.38
N ALA A 24 2.31 2.33 9.96
CA ALA A 24 1.58 1.92 11.16
C ALA A 24 2.39 2.25 12.40
N GLU A 25 1.74 2.68 13.48
CA GLU A 25 2.42 3.06 14.73
C GLU A 25 3.10 1.88 15.44
N SER A 26 2.66 0.65 15.19
CA SER A 26 3.28 -0.56 15.73
C SER A 26 3.03 -1.79 14.85
N ASP A 27 3.82 -2.83 15.08
CA ASP A 27 3.66 -4.12 14.40
C ASP A 27 2.49 -4.95 14.95
N ALA A 28 2.11 -4.74 16.21
CA ALA A 28 0.96 -5.40 16.81
C ALA A 28 -0.36 -5.10 16.08
N GLY A 29 -0.46 -3.92 15.45
CA GLY A 29 -1.63 -3.50 14.67
C GLY A 29 -1.71 -4.10 13.26
N ILE A 30 -0.64 -4.74 12.75
CA ILE A 30 -0.56 -5.23 11.37
C ILE A 30 -1.68 -6.20 11.03
N PRO A 31 -1.88 -7.29 11.79
CA PRO A 31 -2.84 -8.31 11.37
C PRO A 31 -4.26 -7.75 11.31
N ARG A 32 -4.58 -6.83 12.23
CA ARG A 32 -5.87 -6.13 12.25
C ARG A 32 -6.04 -5.20 11.04
N ALA A 33 -4.98 -4.48 10.65
CA ALA A 33 -5.02 -3.59 9.49
C ALA A 33 -5.16 -4.38 8.18
N ILE A 34 -4.44 -5.50 8.02
CA ILE A 34 -4.59 -6.41 6.88
C ILE A 34 -6.04 -6.88 6.79
N ALA A 35 -6.60 -7.43 7.87
CA ALA A 35 -7.97 -7.92 7.89
C ALA A 35 -9.00 -6.84 7.53
N ALA A 36 -8.81 -5.60 8.02
CA ALA A 36 -9.69 -4.49 7.69
C ALA A 36 -9.62 -4.08 6.21
N LEU A 37 -8.42 -4.10 5.62
CA LEU A 37 -8.22 -3.81 4.19
C LEU A 37 -8.81 -4.92 3.32
N GLU A 38 -8.62 -6.18 3.69
CA GLU A 38 -9.24 -7.32 3.00
C GLU A 38 -10.76 -7.28 3.06
N ALA A 39 -11.34 -6.98 4.22
CA ALA A 39 -12.78 -6.73 4.35
C ALA A 39 -13.27 -5.54 3.50
N GLY A 40 -12.39 -4.56 3.25
CA GLY A 40 -12.61 -3.46 2.34
C GLY A 40 -12.49 -3.81 0.85
N GLY A 41 -12.17 -5.06 0.50
CA GLY A 41 -12.06 -5.57 -0.87
C GLY A 41 -10.65 -5.52 -1.47
N TRP A 42 -9.63 -5.15 -0.68
CA TRP A 42 -8.24 -5.21 -1.12
C TRP A 42 -7.71 -6.64 -1.01
N SER A 43 -6.68 -6.99 -1.78
CA SER A 43 -6.07 -8.32 -1.66
C SER A 43 -4.63 -8.21 -1.20
N HIS A 44 -4.31 -8.82 -0.06
CA HIS A 44 -2.95 -8.87 0.47
C HIS A 44 -2.05 -9.75 -0.40
N GLN A 45 -0.82 -9.29 -0.65
CA GLN A 45 0.14 -9.91 -1.56
C GLN A 45 1.44 -10.31 -0.84
N GLY A 46 1.42 -10.36 0.49
CA GLY A 46 2.62 -10.49 1.31
C GLY A 46 3.55 -9.29 1.18
N ASP A 47 4.84 -9.51 1.41
CA ASP A 47 5.84 -8.44 1.47
C ASP A 47 6.37 -8.01 0.10
N GLY A 48 6.09 -8.76 -0.97
CA GLY A 48 6.59 -8.53 -2.32
C GLY A 48 8.12 -8.46 -2.42
N GLY A 49 8.83 -9.23 -1.59
CA GLY A 49 10.29 -9.33 -1.56
C GLY A 49 11.02 -8.23 -0.79
N LEU A 50 10.29 -7.38 -0.06
CA LEU A 50 10.90 -6.36 0.82
C LEU A 50 10.46 -6.61 2.27
N PRO A 51 11.33 -7.15 3.14
CA PRO A 51 10.99 -7.44 4.52
C PRO A 51 10.44 -6.22 5.27
N GLY A 52 9.44 -6.45 6.11
CA GLY A 52 8.78 -5.36 6.84
C GLY A 52 7.89 -4.48 5.94
N ARG A 53 7.47 -4.96 4.78
CA ARG A 53 6.43 -4.32 3.98
C ARG A 53 5.21 -5.23 3.92
N GLU A 54 4.03 -4.64 3.82
CA GLU A 54 2.83 -5.34 3.35
C GLU A 54 2.38 -4.72 2.04
N ARG A 55 2.14 -5.52 1.00
CA ARG A 55 1.67 -5.06 -0.31
C ARG A 55 0.24 -5.51 -0.54
N PHE A 56 -0.55 -4.64 -1.16
CA PHE A 56 -1.92 -4.93 -1.55
C PHE A 56 -2.18 -4.57 -3.01
N THR A 57 -3.03 -5.34 -3.67
CA THR A 57 -3.63 -4.94 -4.95
C THR A 57 -4.93 -4.18 -4.75
N SER A 58 -5.17 -3.24 -5.65
CA SER A 58 -6.43 -2.51 -5.81
C SER A 58 -7.66 -3.41 -5.71
N ARG A 59 -8.67 -2.95 -4.96
CA ARG A 59 -10.04 -3.48 -5.09
C ARG A 59 -10.67 -3.06 -6.42
N SER A 60 -11.70 -3.78 -6.86
CA SER A 60 -12.40 -3.45 -8.10
C SER A 60 -13.03 -2.04 -8.06
N GLY A 61 -13.10 -1.38 -9.22
CA GLY A 61 -13.73 -0.07 -9.36
C GLY A 61 -12.88 1.15 -8.96
N LEU A 62 -11.60 0.95 -8.62
CA LEU A 62 -10.65 2.05 -8.41
C LEU A 62 -9.63 2.13 -9.56
N PRO A 63 -9.06 3.32 -9.85
CA PRO A 63 -7.90 3.45 -10.74
C PRO A 63 -6.78 2.53 -10.25
N TYR A 64 -5.98 1.94 -11.13
CA TYR A 64 -4.96 0.99 -10.69
C TYR A 64 -3.95 1.65 -9.72
N HIS A 65 -3.77 1.02 -8.57
CA HIS A 65 -2.90 1.53 -7.51
C HIS A 65 -2.34 0.38 -6.67
N HIS A 66 -1.20 0.64 -6.05
CA HIS A 66 -0.64 -0.22 -5.02
C HIS A 66 -0.77 0.48 -3.68
N LEU A 67 -1.12 -0.30 -2.67
CA LEU A 67 -1.04 0.12 -1.29
C LEU A 67 0.07 -0.66 -0.61
N TYR A 68 0.94 0.07 0.08
CA TYR A 68 2.04 -0.47 0.87
C TYR A 68 1.89 -0.05 2.31
N ARG A 69 2.22 -0.94 3.24
CA ARG A 69 2.41 -0.60 4.65
C ARG A 69 3.84 -0.88 5.09
N ARG A 70 4.38 -0.05 6.00
CA ARG A 70 5.65 -0.30 6.71
C ARG A 70 5.46 -0.14 8.24
N PRO A 71 6.21 -0.89 9.08
CA PRO A 71 6.36 -0.62 10.51
C PRO A 71 6.75 0.83 10.78
N GLY A 72 6.20 1.39 11.84
CA GLY A 72 6.73 2.58 12.50
C GLY A 72 8.02 2.21 13.22
N GLN A 73 8.97 3.14 13.24
CA GLN A 73 10.19 3.02 14.04
C GLN A 73 9.89 3.01 15.54
#